data_AF-A0AAD0PSM1-F1
#
_entry.id   AF-A0AAD0PSM1-F1
#
_cell.length_a   1.000
_cell.length_b   1.000
_cell.length_c   1.000
_cell.angle_alpha   90.00
_cell.angle_beta   90.00
_cell.angle_gamma   90.00
#
_symmetry.space_group_name_H-M   'P 1'
#
loop_
_entity.id
_entity.type
_entity.pdbx_description
1 polymer ?
#
loop_
_entity_poly.entity_id
_entity_poly.type
_entity_poly.pdbx_seq_one_letter_code
_entity_poly.pdbx_strand_id
1 'polypeptide(L)'
;MKIHNVSQGSAEWHAIRAQHFTASEAPAMMGASKYQSRTELLTQKKTGISPEVTPQQQRIFDKGHATEAMARPLVEVKIGEELYPIVGSSGNLLASMDGATMLGDTLFEHKLWNESLVAQVRAQELEPHYYWQLEQQLMVSGAERVIFVCSDGTPDNFVSMEYRPVAGRAAQLVEGWKQFEADLAGHSPIEVIAEAVGTAPDNLPALRIEVTGMVTASNLEQFKAHSLAVIGAINTDLQTDKHFADADKTVKWCGEVESKLAAAKQHALSQTESIELLFRTIDQISEQTSAKRLELEKLVKARKVAIRDEIVMTAQAALRKHIDQINASLGGRVTLPQVTADFAGVIKGKKSIVSLRDAADSELARAKIEASQKADAIRLNLASLAELAVDHNFLFNDLQQLIFKANDDLVSLIKVRIDEHKQAEAKKEEAQRERIRQEELAKLAEAEKAKVFSPAPHVAVNHAPVEQPAPRISTVAPSAKVPPKPTKLEANVTDLHALVKAVYEGRAPISVLTVNWGALDDLVHIQGADFQMDGVTITQVAA
;
A
#
# COMPACT_ATOMS: atom_id res chain seq x y z
N MET A 1 22.64 -15.66 15.44
CA MET A 1 21.94 -14.95 16.52
C MET A 1 22.87 -14.75 17.73
N LYS A 2 22.83 -13.58 18.37
CA LYS A 2 23.38 -13.37 19.73
C LYS A 2 22.25 -13.54 20.74
N ILE A 3 22.36 -14.51 21.64
CA ILE A 3 21.38 -14.73 22.72
C ILE A 3 21.71 -13.81 23.90
N HIS A 4 20.69 -13.17 24.47
CA HIS A 4 20.79 -12.29 25.63
C HIS A 4 20.23 -13.00 26.85
N ASN A 5 21.02 -13.07 27.91
CA ASN A 5 20.60 -13.65 29.19
C ASN A 5 19.78 -12.63 30.00
N VAL A 6 18.58 -12.31 29.52
CA VAL A 6 17.63 -11.40 30.17
C VAL A 6 16.26 -12.04 30.25
N SER A 7 15.56 -11.84 31.35
CA SER A 7 14.17 -12.29 31.49
C SER A 7 13.24 -11.34 30.74
N GLN A 8 12.31 -11.87 29.94
CA GLN A 8 11.30 -11.04 29.28
C GLN A 8 10.47 -10.28 30.32
N GLY A 9 10.20 -9.00 30.07
CA GLY A 9 9.55 -8.09 31.04
C GLY A 9 10.48 -7.48 32.10
N SER A 10 11.76 -7.86 32.17
CA SER A 10 12.74 -7.22 33.06
C SER A 10 13.15 -5.83 32.58
N ALA A 11 13.73 -5.02 33.48
CA ALA A 11 14.26 -3.70 33.14
C ALA A 11 15.40 -3.80 32.11
N GLU A 12 16.25 -4.83 32.22
CA GLU A 12 17.33 -5.13 31.28
C GLU A 12 16.79 -5.48 29.89
N TRP A 13 15.68 -6.23 29.84
CA TRP A 13 14.98 -6.55 28.60
C TRP A 13 14.37 -5.30 27.94
N HIS A 14 13.77 -4.40 28.71
CA HIS A 14 13.29 -3.12 28.19
C HIS A 14 14.45 -2.25 27.67
N ALA A 15 15.57 -2.20 28.39
CA ALA A 15 16.74 -1.41 28.00
C ALA A 15 17.35 -1.87 26.67
N ILE A 16 17.50 -3.18 26.46
CA ILE A 16 18.02 -3.68 25.19
C ILE A 16 17.05 -3.43 24.03
N ARG A 17 15.74 -3.57 24.27
CA ARG A 17 14.70 -3.29 23.25
C ARG A 17 14.68 -1.84 22.80
N ALA A 18 14.95 -0.91 23.70
CA ALA A 18 15.03 0.51 23.37
C ALA A 18 16.16 0.82 22.35
N GLN A 19 17.19 -0.03 22.30
CA GLN A 19 18.36 0.14 21.42
C GLN A 19 18.26 -0.64 20.09
N HIS A 20 17.22 -1.43 19.90
CA HIS A 20 17.07 -2.30 18.73
C HIS A 20 15.71 -2.09 18.04
N PHE A 21 15.61 -2.61 16.81
CA PHE A 21 14.34 -2.80 16.13
C PHE A 21 13.79 -4.17 16.47
N THR A 22 12.65 -4.21 17.15
CA THR A 22 12.12 -5.46 17.71
C THR A 22 11.12 -6.13 16.78
N ALA A 23 11.04 -7.46 16.81
CA ALA A 23 10.11 -8.21 15.97
C ALA A 23 8.65 -7.80 16.17
N SER A 24 8.27 -7.47 17.41
CA SER A 24 6.93 -6.95 17.75
C SER A 24 6.62 -5.58 17.13
N GLU A 25 7.64 -4.80 16.78
CA GLU A 25 7.49 -3.48 16.13
C GLU A 25 7.45 -3.59 14.59
N ALA A 26 7.86 -4.72 14.01
CA ALA A 26 7.90 -4.93 12.57
C ALA A 26 6.54 -4.68 11.88
N PRO A 27 5.38 -5.11 12.44
CA PRO A 27 4.09 -4.78 11.86
C PRO A 27 3.81 -3.28 11.84
N ALA A 28 4.19 -2.53 12.87
CA ALA A 28 3.98 -1.08 12.92
C ALA A 28 4.92 -0.35 11.95
N MET A 29 6.18 -0.79 11.87
CA MET A 29 7.14 -0.31 10.87
C MET A 29 6.63 -0.51 9.44
N MET A 30 5.96 -1.64 9.17
CA MET A 30 5.36 -1.96 7.87
C MET A 30 3.97 -1.32 7.65
N GLY A 31 3.46 -0.52 8.60
CA GLY A 31 2.12 0.10 8.50
C GLY A 31 0.96 -0.89 8.61
N ALA A 32 1.20 -2.09 9.15
CA ALA A 32 0.24 -3.20 9.26
C ALA A 32 -0.26 -3.46 10.68
N SER A 33 0.27 -2.76 11.69
CA SER A 33 -0.11 -2.96 13.08
C SER A 33 -1.53 -2.46 13.37
N LYS A 34 -2.27 -3.24 14.16
CA LYS A 34 -3.60 -2.88 14.67
C LYS A 34 -3.57 -1.99 15.92
N TYR A 35 -2.40 -1.84 16.55
CA TYR A 35 -2.27 -1.22 17.87
C TYR A 35 -1.40 0.04 17.88
N GLN A 36 -0.53 0.19 16.89
CA GLN A 36 0.43 1.29 16.83
C GLN A 36 0.64 1.68 15.38
N SER A 37 0.45 2.96 15.07
CA SER A 37 0.73 3.51 13.76
C SER A 37 2.23 3.56 13.49
N ARG A 38 2.60 3.61 12.20
CA ARG A 38 4.01 3.76 11.82
C ARG A 38 4.60 5.07 12.35
N THR A 39 3.82 6.15 12.27
CA THR A 39 4.20 7.48 12.76
C THR A 39 4.35 7.53 14.28
N GLU A 40 3.50 6.81 15.00
CA GLU A 40 3.62 6.66 16.45
C GLU A 40 4.93 5.96 16.81
N LEU A 41 5.29 4.87 16.11
CA LEU A 41 6.56 4.19 16.32
C LEU A 41 7.76 5.09 15.99
N LEU A 42 7.72 5.86 14.89
CA LEU A 42 8.75 6.85 14.57
C LEU A 42 8.92 7.87 15.70
N THR A 43 7.80 8.37 16.24
CA THR A 43 7.79 9.35 17.33
C THR A 43 8.38 8.75 18.61
N GLN A 44 8.00 7.52 18.97
CA GLN A 44 8.55 6.80 20.11
C GLN A 44 10.06 6.59 19.98
N LYS A 45 10.54 6.12 18.81
CA LYS A 45 11.98 5.89 18.57
C LYS A 45 12.78 7.19 18.54
N LYS A 46 12.20 8.29 18.03
CA LYS A 46 12.87 9.60 17.95
C LYS A 46 13.00 10.28 19.31
N THR A 47 11.97 10.18 20.14
CA THR A 47 11.89 10.88 21.44
C THR A 47 12.41 10.02 22.60
N GLY A 48 12.40 8.69 22.45
CA GLY A 48 12.63 7.75 23.54
C GLY A 48 11.47 7.65 24.53
N ILE A 49 10.36 8.36 24.29
CA ILE A 49 9.20 8.40 25.18
C ILE A 49 8.19 7.35 24.74
N SER A 50 7.89 6.41 25.63
CA SER A 50 6.84 5.41 25.44
C SER A 50 5.59 5.81 26.25
N PRO A 51 4.37 5.55 25.75
CA PRO A 51 3.17 5.77 26.54
C PRO A 51 3.19 4.97 27.83
N GLU A 52 2.64 5.53 28.91
CA GLU A 52 2.43 4.77 30.14
C GLU A 52 1.46 3.62 29.90
N VAL A 53 1.81 2.43 30.41
CA VAL A 53 0.94 1.26 30.35
C VAL A 53 -0.20 1.46 31.34
N THR A 54 -1.42 1.56 30.84
CA THR A 54 -2.61 1.67 31.68
C THR A 54 -2.83 0.38 32.50
N PRO A 55 -3.50 0.43 33.65
CA PRO A 55 -3.83 -0.77 34.43
C PRO A 55 -4.61 -1.82 33.63
N GLN A 56 -5.40 -1.39 32.64
CA GLN A 56 -6.15 -2.28 31.75
C GLN A 56 -5.21 -3.00 30.77
N GLN A 57 -4.27 -2.29 30.16
CA GLN A 57 -3.25 -2.90 29.28
C GLN A 57 -2.37 -3.88 30.06
N GLN A 58 -1.96 -3.53 31.28
CA GLN A 58 -1.17 -4.43 32.12
C GLN A 58 -1.89 -5.75 32.39
N ARG A 59 -3.20 -5.72 32.72
CA ARG A 59 -4.01 -6.94 32.90
C ARG A 59 -4.07 -7.81 31.64
N ILE A 60 -4.10 -7.19 30.45
CA ILE A 60 -4.08 -7.93 29.18
C ILE A 60 -2.72 -8.60 28.99
N PHE A 61 -1.63 -7.90 29.28
CA PHE A 61 -0.28 -8.48 29.22
C PHE A 61 -0.13 -9.64 30.20
N ASP A 62 -0.53 -9.47 31.47
CA ASP A 62 -0.45 -10.51 32.48
C ASP A 62 -1.26 -11.75 32.08
N LYS A 63 -2.47 -11.55 31.53
CA LYS A 63 -3.30 -12.63 30.99
C LYS A 63 -2.61 -13.34 29.82
N GLY A 64 -1.98 -12.59 28.91
CA GLY A 64 -1.19 -13.12 27.80
C GLY A 64 -0.10 -14.07 28.29
N HIS A 65 0.79 -13.59 29.16
CA HIS A 65 1.88 -14.41 29.71
C HIS A 65 1.38 -15.65 30.46
N ALA A 66 0.27 -15.54 31.21
CA ALA A 66 -0.32 -16.69 31.88
C ALA A 66 -0.82 -17.74 30.87
N THR A 67 -1.51 -17.30 29.81
CA THR A 67 -2.05 -18.22 28.78
C THR A 67 -0.96 -18.82 27.89
N GLU A 68 0.11 -18.08 27.62
CA GLU A 68 1.32 -18.55 26.95
C GLU A 68 1.98 -19.68 27.76
N ALA A 69 2.19 -19.47 29.06
CA ALA A 69 2.79 -20.47 29.94
C ALA A 69 1.93 -21.75 30.01
N MET A 70 0.60 -21.63 30.01
CA MET A 70 -0.30 -22.78 29.97
C MET A 70 -0.32 -23.49 28.61
N ALA A 71 -0.18 -22.75 27.50
CA ALA A 71 -0.17 -23.30 26.16
C ALA A 71 1.14 -24.02 25.79
N ARG A 72 2.27 -23.59 26.36
CA ARG A 72 3.60 -24.11 26.05
C ARG A 72 3.70 -25.65 26.20
N PRO A 73 3.28 -26.28 27.30
CA PRO A 73 3.29 -27.75 27.41
C PRO A 73 2.46 -28.47 26.33
N LEU A 74 1.36 -27.86 25.87
CA LEU A 74 0.55 -28.43 24.79
C LEU A 74 1.30 -28.39 23.45
N VAL A 75 2.07 -27.33 23.21
CA VAL A 75 2.95 -27.22 22.04
C VAL A 75 4.11 -28.21 22.13
N GLU A 76 4.74 -28.34 23.30
CA GLU A 76 5.84 -29.29 23.54
C GLU A 76 5.40 -30.72 23.25
N VAL A 77 4.21 -31.14 23.72
CA VAL A 77 3.61 -32.43 23.38
C VAL A 77 3.37 -32.58 21.87
N LYS A 78 2.92 -31.51 21.20
CA LYS A 78 2.65 -31.51 19.76
C LYS A 78 3.92 -31.67 18.93
N ILE A 79 5.03 -31.03 19.31
CA ILE A 79 6.29 -31.06 18.55
C ILE A 79 7.26 -32.16 19.02
N GLY A 80 7.08 -32.68 20.24
CA GLY A 80 7.95 -33.70 20.84
C GLY A 80 9.25 -33.17 21.44
N GLU A 81 9.34 -31.85 21.68
CA GLU A 81 10.54 -31.15 22.15
C GLU A 81 10.18 -30.05 23.15
N GLU A 82 11.09 -29.74 24.07
CA GLU A 82 10.93 -28.68 25.07
C GLU A 82 11.19 -27.29 24.48
N LEU A 83 10.49 -26.27 25.00
CA LEU A 83 10.53 -24.89 24.50
C LEU A 83 10.98 -23.90 25.57
N TYR A 84 12.03 -23.15 25.27
CA TYR A 84 12.62 -22.18 26.18
C TYR A 84 12.40 -20.74 25.69
N PRO A 85 11.90 -19.80 26.51
CA PRO A 85 11.84 -18.40 26.11
C PRO A 85 13.25 -17.87 25.82
N ILE A 86 13.44 -17.22 24.69
CA ILE A 86 14.74 -16.67 24.30
C ILE A 86 14.61 -15.24 23.80
N VAL A 87 15.66 -14.45 24.05
CA VAL A 87 15.82 -13.11 23.51
C VAL A 87 17.09 -13.11 22.66
N GLY A 88 16.94 -12.84 21.37
CA GLY A 88 18.01 -12.90 20.39
C GLY A 88 18.17 -11.59 19.63
N SER A 89 19.39 -11.25 19.22
CA SER A 89 19.62 -10.19 18.23
C SER A 89 20.50 -10.62 17.07
N SER A 90 20.36 -9.91 15.95
CA SER A 90 21.19 -10.04 14.75
C SER A 90 21.36 -8.64 14.16
N GLY A 91 22.57 -8.08 14.22
CA GLY A 91 22.79 -6.67 13.90
C GLY A 91 21.98 -5.75 14.83
N ASN A 92 21.20 -4.84 14.24
CA ASN A 92 20.29 -3.92 14.94
C ASN A 92 18.89 -4.52 15.18
N LEU A 93 18.61 -5.74 14.70
CA LEU A 93 17.33 -6.42 14.89
C LEU A 93 17.32 -7.24 16.18
N LEU A 94 16.20 -7.24 16.88
CA LEU A 94 15.97 -8.03 18.09
C LEU A 94 14.65 -8.81 17.98
N ALA A 95 14.63 -10.02 18.52
CA ALA A 95 13.44 -10.83 18.67
C ALA A 95 13.36 -11.36 20.10
N SER A 96 12.20 -11.21 20.73
CA SER A 96 11.84 -11.95 21.93
C SER A 96 10.86 -13.03 21.46
N MET A 97 11.18 -14.28 21.73
CA MET A 97 10.42 -15.44 21.29
C MET A 97 9.86 -16.13 22.52
N ASP A 98 8.58 -16.47 22.48
CA ASP A 98 7.89 -17.10 23.60
C ASP A 98 8.53 -18.47 23.88
N GLY A 99 8.96 -19.20 22.84
CA GLY A 99 9.78 -20.39 22.97
C GLY A 99 10.67 -20.66 21.77
N ALA A 100 11.74 -21.41 22.00
CA ALA A 100 12.58 -22.04 20.99
C ALA A 100 13.06 -23.41 21.49
N THR A 101 13.22 -24.36 20.56
CA THR A 101 13.85 -25.66 20.85
C THR A 101 15.33 -25.48 21.22
N MET A 102 15.94 -26.51 21.81
CA MET A 102 17.35 -26.46 22.22
C MET A 102 18.30 -26.17 21.04
N LEU A 103 17.98 -26.67 19.83
CA LEU A 103 18.73 -26.40 18.61
C LEU A 103 18.39 -25.04 17.97
N GLY A 104 17.30 -24.41 18.40
CA GLY A 104 16.82 -23.14 17.87
C GLY A 104 16.27 -23.22 16.43
N ASP A 105 15.87 -24.42 15.98
CA ASP A 105 15.34 -24.70 14.64
C ASP A 105 13.81 -24.52 14.55
N THR A 106 13.11 -24.62 15.68
CA THR A 106 11.67 -24.39 15.80
C THR A 106 11.39 -23.34 16.88
N LEU A 107 10.63 -22.32 16.52
CA LEU A 107 10.15 -21.28 17.45
C LEU A 107 8.71 -21.52 17.87
N PHE A 108 8.29 -20.86 18.92
CA PHE A 108 6.93 -20.78 19.42
C PHE A 108 6.54 -19.31 19.62
N GLU A 109 5.36 -18.96 19.12
CA GLU A 109 4.72 -17.65 19.31
C GLU A 109 3.25 -17.86 19.71
N HIS A 110 2.80 -17.19 20.77
CA HIS A 110 1.48 -17.30 21.35
C HIS A 110 0.69 -16.00 21.22
N LYS A 111 -0.61 -16.11 20.96
CA LYS A 111 -1.58 -15.02 21.05
C LYS A 111 -2.83 -15.47 21.82
N LEU A 112 -3.46 -14.52 22.50
CA LEU A 112 -4.74 -14.73 23.17
C LEU A 112 -5.85 -15.15 22.20
N TRP A 113 -6.81 -15.94 22.70
CA TRP A 113 -7.98 -16.38 21.94
C TRP A 113 -8.75 -15.20 21.34
N ASN A 114 -8.93 -15.26 20.02
CA ASN A 114 -9.72 -14.31 19.25
C ASN A 114 -10.31 -15.03 18.04
N GLU A 115 -11.64 -15.01 17.87
CA GLU A 115 -12.32 -15.76 16.80
C GLU A 115 -11.83 -15.43 15.38
N SER A 116 -11.47 -14.16 15.12
CA SER A 116 -10.92 -13.77 13.83
C SER A 116 -9.52 -14.37 13.61
N LEU A 117 -8.67 -14.37 14.64
CA LEU A 117 -7.36 -15.00 14.57
C LEU A 117 -7.46 -16.53 14.48
N VAL A 118 -8.42 -17.13 15.19
CA VAL A 118 -8.70 -18.57 15.11
C VAL A 118 -9.05 -18.97 13.68
N ALA A 119 -9.89 -18.18 12.99
CA ALA A 119 -10.22 -18.42 11.59
C ALA A 119 -8.98 -18.32 10.68
N GLN A 120 -8.12 -17.31 10.88
CA GLN A 120 -6.85 -17.15 10.15
C GLN A 120 -5.91 -18.36 10.34
N VAL A 121 -5.73 -18.80 11.59
CA VAL A 121 -4.89 -19.95 11.93
C VAL A 121 -5.43 -21.24 11.30
N ARG A 122 -6.74 -21.46 11.34
CA ARG A 122 -7.38 -22.61 10.69
C ARG A 122 -7.25 -22.57 9.17
N ALA A 123 -7.30 -21.38 8.58
CA ALA A 123 -7.10 -21.16 7.15
C ALA A 123 -5.63 -21.24 6.71
N GLN A 124 -4.66 -21.28 7.65
CA GLN A 124 -3.22 -21.16 7.38
C GLN A 124 -2.84 -19.82 6.69
N GLU A 125 -3.63 -18.78 6.92
CA GLU A 125 -3.48 -17.48 6.28
C GLU A 125 -3.44 -16.38 7.35
N LEU A 126 -2.24 -16.02 7.78
CA LEU A 126 -2.04 -14.91 8.72
C LEU A 126 -2.02 -13.58 7.97
N GLU A 127 -2.65 -12.58 8.58
CA GLU A 127 -2.58 -11.21 8.11
C GLU A 127 -1.19 -10.57 8.41
N PRO A 128 -0.82 -9.47 7.71
CA PRO A 128 0.46 -8.79 7.89
C PRO A 128 0.75 -8.31 9.32
N HIS A 129 -0.30 -8.07 10.11
CA HIS A 129 -0.16 -7.74 11.52
C HIS A 129 0.64 -8.79 12.31
N TYR A 130 0.53 -10.08 11.95
CA TYR A 130 1.21 -11.16 12.64
C TYR A 130 2.47 -11.62 11.91
N TYR A 131 2.40 -11.86 10.59
CA TYR A 131 3.51 -12.54 9.91
C TYR A 131 4.79 -11.69 9.86
N TRP A 132 4.72 -10.35 9.94
CA TRP A 132 5.94 -9.52 9.99
C TRP A 132 6.76 -9.75 11.26
N GLN A 133 6.11 -10.02 12.39
CA GLN A 133 6.80 -10.42 13.62
C GLN A 133 7.51 -11.76 13.42
N LEU A 134 6.83 -12.75 12.82
CA LEU A 134 7.37 -14.09 12.59
C LEU A 134 8.55 -14.09 11.62
N GLU A 135 8.45 -13.34 10.52
CA GLU A 135 9.53 -13.17 9.54
C GLU A 135 10.79 -12.59 10.20
N GLN A 136 10.65 -11.61 11.09
CA GLN A 136 11.80 -11.07 11.81
C GLN A 136 12.35 -12.06 12.84
N GLN A 137 11.50 -12.80 13.55
CA GLN A 137 11.95 -13.86 14.47
C GLN A 137 12.78 -14.92 13.74
N LEU A 138 12.30 -15.40 12.60
CA LEU A 138 12.99 -16.36 11.74
C LEU A 138 14.32 -15.80 11.22
N MET A 139 14.35 -14.53 10.78
CA MET A 139 15.58 -13.87 10.32
C MET A 139 16.61 -13.69 11.43
N VAL A 140 16.19 -13.35 12.65
CA VAL A 140 17.10 -13.13 13.79
C VAL A 140 17.66 -14.45 14.31
N SER A 141 16.81 -15.47 14.43
CA SER A 141 17.16 -16.78 14.99
C SER A 141 17.90 -17.68 14.00
N GLY A 142 17.50 -17.65 12.72
CA GLY A 142 17.88 -18.66 11.72
C GLY A 142 17.03 -19.94 11.79
N ALA A 143 15.94 -19.94 12.57
CA ALA A 143 15.03 -21.07 12.68
C ALA A 143 14.31 -21.37 11.36
N GLU A 144 13.87 -22.62 11.19
CA GLU A 144 13.19 -23.08 9.97
C GLU A 144 11.70 -22.77 9.98
N ARG A 145 11.09 -22.72 11.18
CA ARG A 145 9.64 -22.56 11.36
C ARG A 145 9.27 -21.95 12.71
N VAL A 146 8.05 -21.43 12.78
CA VAL A 146 7.39 -21.00 14.02
C VAL A 146 6.09 -21.78 14.19
N ILE A 147 5.87 -22.34 15.37
CA ILE A 147 4.55 -22.82 15.79
C ILE A 147 3.78 -21.64 16.35
N PHE A 148 2.85 -21.12 15.54
CA PHE A 148 2.01 -19.99 15.92
C PHE A 148 0.71 -20.50 16.54
N VAL A 149 0.42 -20.05 17.76
CA VAL A 149 -0.71 -20.53 18.57
C VAL A 149 -1.65 -19.39 18.91
N CYS A 150 -2.96 -19.64 18.76
CA CYS A 150 -4.01 -18.82 19.35
C CYS A 150 -4.77 -19.67 20.36
N SER A 151 -4.69 -19.32 21.65
CA SER A 151 -5.36 -20.08 22.71
C SER A 151 -5.77 -19.23 23.91
N ASP A 152 -6.62 -19.78 24.76
CA ASP A 152 -6.84 -19.29 26.13
C ASP A 152 -6.01 -20.07 27.18
N GLY A 153 -5.02 -20.85 26.71
CA GLY A 153 -4.19 -21.73 27.53
C GLY A 153 -4.79 -23.10 27.83
N THR A 154 -6.03 -23.39 27.41
CA THR A 154 -6.66 -24.70 27.59
C THR A 154 -6.62 -25.53 26.31
N PRO A 155 -6.73 -26.87 26.40
CA PRO A 155 -6.83 -27.74 25.21
C PRO A 155 -8.08 -27.49 24.36
N ASP A 156 -9.20 -27.09 24.97
CA ASP A 156 -10.48 -26.92 24.28
C ASP A 156 -10.45 -25.74 23.31
N ASN A 157 -9.80 -24.64 23.73
CA ASN A 157 -9.60 -23.44 22.93
C ASN A 157 -8.13 -23.31 22.55
N PHE A 158 -7.63 -24.29 21.78
CA PHE A 158 -6.29 -24.32 21.24
C PHE A 158 -6.30 -24.53 19.73
N VAL A 159 -5.81 -23.54 18.98
CA VAL A 159 -5.51 -23.71 17.55
C VAL A 159 -4.08 -23.30 17.26
N SER A 160 -3.45 -24.02 16.35
CA SER A 160 -2.04 -23.80 15.98
C SER A 160 -1.84 -23.95 14.48
N MET A 161 -0.86 -23.23 13.94
CA MET A 161 -0.35 -23.44 12.59
C MET A 161 1.18 -23.46 12.56
N GLU A 162 1.74 -24.10 11.56
CA GLU A 162 3.16 -24.00 11.25
C GLU A 162 3.37 -22.85 10.27
N TYR A 163 4.19 -21.88 10.66
CA TYR A 163 4.61 -20.78 9.80
C TYR A 163 6.05 -21.01 9.35
N ARG A 164 6.31 -20.87 8.04
CA ARG A 164 7.65 -20.93 7.44
C ARG A 164 7.97 -19.63 6.71
N PRO A 165 9.25 -19.26 6.56
CA PRO A 165 9.64 -18.08 5.81
C PRO A 165 9.03 -18.09 4.40
N VAL A 166 8.41 -16.98 4.02
CA VAL A 166 7.87 -16.82 2.66
C VAL A 166 8.90 -16.08 1.80
N ALA A 167 9.19 -16.64 0.62
CA ALA A 167 10.16 -16.06 -0.31
C ALA A 167 9.90 -14.57 -0.56
N GLY A 168 10.93 -13.75 -0.39
CA GLY A 168 10.88 -12.30 -0.58
C GLY A 168 10.46 -11.49 0.66
N ARG A 169 9.76 -12.06 1.65
CA ARG A 169 9.32 -11.31 2.84
C ARG A 169 10.48 -10.84 3.71
N ALA A 170 11.48 -11.69 3.94
CA ALA A 170 12.69 -11.31 4.66
C ALA A 170 13.40 -10.11 4.02
N ALA A 171 13.58 -10.13 2.68
CA ALA A 171 14.17 -9.01 1.95
C ALA A 171 13.32 -7.73 2.06
N GLN A 172 11.99 -7.88 1.97
CA GLN A 172 11.06 -6.76 2.12
C GLN A 172 11.11 -6.16 3.54
N LEU A 173 11.26 -6.99 4.58
CA LEU A 173 11.38 -6.55 5.97
C LEU A 173 12.69 -5.79 6.21
N VAL A 174 13.79 -6.23 5.60
CA VAL A 174 15.08 -5.49 5.63
C VAL A 174 14.94 -4.12 4.95
N GLU A 175 14.32 -4.06 3.76
CA GLU A 175 14.05 -2.78 3.10
C GLU A 175 13.08 -1.91 3.91
N GLY A 176 12.14 -2.52 4.62
CA GLY A 176 11.26 -1.87 5.58
C GLY A 176 12.04 -1.13 6.66
N TRP A 177 12.95 -1.83 7.35
CA TRP A 177 13.77 -1.21 8.39
C TRP A 177 14.70 -0.13 7.84
N LYS A 178 15.31 -0.33 6.67
CA LYS A 178 16.11 0.72 6.01
C LYS A 178 15.28 1.98 5.71
N GLN A 179 14.07 1.80 5.17
CA GLN A 179 13.17 2.92 4.92
C GLN A 179 12.72 3.58 6.23
N PHE A 180 12.48 2.80 7.28
CA PHE A 180 12.16 3.31 8.60
C PHE A 180 13.28 4.14 9.21
N GLU A 181 14.54 3.70 9.10
CA GLU A 181 15.71 4.48 9.52
C GLU A 181 15.82 5.79 8.74
N ALA A 182 15.62 5.76 7.42
CA ALA A 182 15.63 6.94 6.58
C ALA A 182 14.54 7.95 6.98
N ASP A 183 13.33 7.47 7.26
CA ASP A 183 12.23 8.31 7.72
C ASP A 183 12.49 8.84 9.14
N LEU A 184 13.04 8.01 10.04
CA LEU A 184 13.38 8.38 11.41
C LEU A 184 14.43 9.50 11.45
N ALA A 185 15.39 9.49 10.53
CA ALA A 185 16.38 10.56 10.39
C ALA A 185 15.71 11.92 10.10
N GLY A 186 14.72 11.94 9.20
CA GLY A 186 13.94 13.13 8.85
C GLY A 186 12.75 13.44 9.75
N HIS A 187 12.34 12.52 10.62
CA HIS A 187 11.13 12.65 11.44
C HIS A 187 11.26 13.78 12.46
N SER A 188 10.29 14.69 12.43
CA SER A 188 10.13 15.76 13.42
C SER A 188 8.79 15.52 14.11
N PRO A 189 8.77 15.19 15.42
CA PRO A 189 7.53 14.97 16.16
C PRO A 189 6.62 16.19 16.05
N ILE A 190 5.45 16.01 15.45
CA ILE A 190 4.38 17.02 15.51
C ILE A 190 3.65 16.76 16.82
N GLU A 191 3.51 17.79 17.64
CA GLU A 191 2.77 17.71 18.89
C GLU A 191 1.31 17.33 18.57
N VAL A 192 0.92 16.10 18.89
CA VAL A 192 -0.46 15.64 18.75
C VAL A 192 -1.24 16.32 19.87
N ILE A 193 -1.87 17.45 19.55
CA ILE A 193 -2.81 18.09 20.45
C ILE A 193 -3.91 17.05 20.71
N ALA A 194 -4.13 16.71 21.99
CA ALA A 194 -5.19 15.80 22.44
C ALA A 194 -6.50 16.10 21.71
N GLU A 195 -7.31 15.05 21.44
CA GLU A 195 -8.56 15.09 20.65
C GLU A 195 -9.11 16.50 20.57
N ALA A 196 -9.03 17.10 19.39
CA ALA A 196 -9.40 18.48 19.16
C ALA A 196 -10.87 18.74 19.55
N VAL A 197 -11.13 18.97 20.83
CA VAL A 197 -12.42 19.40 21.33
C VAL A 197 -12.54 20.84 20.88
N GLY A 198 -13.36 21.05 19.85
CA GLY A 198 -13.64 22.38 19.34
C GLY A 198 -14.08 23.32 20.46
N THR A 199 -13.78 24.61 20.35
CA THR A 199 -14.27 25.65 21.25
C THR A 199 -15.03 26.66 20.39
N ALA A 200 -16.28 26.95 20.76
CA ALA A 200 -17.02 28.04 20.15
C ALA A 200 -16.54 29.37 20.74
N PRO A 201 -16.75 30.51 20.07
CA PRO A 201 -16.51 31.82 20.66
C PRO A 201 -17.30 32.01 21.95
N ASP A 202 -16.83 32.91 22.81
CA ASP A 202 -17.58 33.31 24.00
C ASP A 202 -18.98 33.78 23.62
N ASN A 203 -19.96 33.49 24.47
CA ASN A 203 -21.32 33.94 24.26
C ASN A 203 -21.34 35.47 24.18
N LEU A 204 -22.07 35.99 23.19
CA LEU A 204 -22.35 37.41 23.13
C LEU A 204 -23.05 37.87 24.43
N PRO A 205 -22.80 39.11 24.89
CA PRO A 205 -23.46 39.65 26.07
C PRO A 205 -24.99 39.64 25.88
N ALA A 206 -25.74 39.51 26.97
CA ALA A 206 -27.20 39.53 26.87
C ALA A 206 -27.68 40.89 26.30
N LEU A 207 -28.42 40.86 25.19
CA LEU A 207 -29.06 42.05 24.62
C LEU A 207 -30.26 42.44 25.50
N ARG A 208 -30.21 43.64 26.11
CA ARG A 208 -31.29 44.16 26.97
C ARG A 208 -31.97 45.34 26.27
N ILE A 209 -33.28 45.19 26.05
CA ILE A 209 -34.12 46.22 25.42
C ILE A 209 -35.35 46.43 26.31
N GLU A 210 -35.57 47.65 26.79
CA GLU A 210 -36.76 48.04 27.55
C GLU A 210 -37.56 49.08 26.74
N VAL A 211 -38.85 48.80 26.51
CA VAL A 211 -39.74 49.62 25.68
C VAL A 211 -41.07 49.87 26.38
N THR A 212 -41.46 51.14 26.46
CA THR A 212 -42.83 51.60 26.75
C THR A 212 -43.07 52.88 25.96
N GLY A 213 -43.61 52.78 24.73
CA GLY A 213 -43.83 53.91 23.81
C GLY A 213 -42.58 54.65 23.30
N MET A 214 -41.40 54.38 23.88
CA MET A 214 -40.07 54.83 23.51
C MET A 214 -39.04 53.90 24.18
N VAL A 215 -37.82 53.81 23.64
CA VAL A 215 -36.71 53.05 24.27
C VAL A 215 -36.25 53.79 25.52
N THR A 216 -36.43 53.19 26.70
CA THR A 216 -36.11 53.83 28.00
C THR A 216 -34.67 53.58 28.45
N ALA A 217 -34.12 52.41 28.14
CA ALA A 217 -32.73 52.03 28.39
C ALA A 217 -32.28 50.95 27.39
N SER A 218 -31.02 51.03 26.95
CA SER A 218 -30.46 50.09 25.97
C SER A 218 -28.95 49.93 26.14
N ASN A 219 -28.45 48.69 26.02
CA ASN A 219 -27.02 48.38 25.95
C ASN A 219 -26.52 48.16 24.51
N LEU A 220 -27.26 48.67 23.51
CA LEU A 220 -27.06 48.34 22.10
C LEU A 220 -25.68 48.73 21.53
N GLU A 221 -25.14 49.88 21.92
CA GLU A 221 -23.81 50.32 21.42
C GLU A 221 -22.70 49.40 21.94
N GLN A 222 -22.74 49.04 23.23
CA GLN A 222 -21.78 48.13 23.83
C GLN A 222 -21.94 46.71 23.25
N PHE A 223 -23.19 46.25 23.09
CA PHE A 223 -23.49 44.96 22.48
C PHE A 223 -22.97 44.89 21.04
N LYS A 224 -23.17 45.95 20.23
CA LYS A 224 -22.68 46.04 18.86
C LYS A 224 -21.16 45.98 18.80
N ALA A 225 -20.47 46.84 19.57
CA ALA A 225 -19.02 46.90 19.57
C ALA A 225 -18.40 45.55 19.94
N HIS A 226 -18.93 44.89 20.97
CA HIS A 226 -18.47 43.58 21.40
C HIS A 226 -18.77 42.49 20.36
N SER A 227 -19.99 42.48 19.80
CA SER A 227 -20.37 41.47 18.79
C SER A 227 -19.49 41.53 17.56
N LEU A 228 -19.21 42.74 17.04
CA LEU A 228 -18.32 42.92 15.90
C LEU A 228 -16.88 42.50 16.21
N ALA A 229 -16.40 42.76 17.44
CA ALA A 229 -15.07 42.31 17.85
C ALA A 229 -14.98 40.78 17.90
N VAL A 230 -15.97 40.09 18.48
CA VAL A 230 -16.01 38.63 18.56
C VAL A 230 -16.10 38.01 17.16
N ILE A 231 -16.99 38.52 16.30
CA ILE A 231 -17.15 38.02 14.92
C ILE A 231 -15.86 38.26 14.10
N GLY A 232 -15.21 39.40 14.29
CA GLY A 232 -13.94 39.74 13.62
C GLY A 232 -12.76 38.88 14.07
N ALA A 233 -12.80 38.35 15.29
CA ALA A 233 -11.74 37.49 15.84
C ALA A 233 -11.86 36.00 15.42
N ILE A 234 -12.93 35.62 14.71
CA ILE A 234 -13.11 34.24 14.24
C ILE A 234 -12.00 33.88 13.25
N ASN A 235 -11.25 32.82 13.56
CA ASN A 235 -10.15 32.34 12.72
C ASN A 235 -10.68 31.78 11.38
N THR A 236 -10.17 32.32 10.28
CA THR A 236 -10.46 31.86 8.91
C THR A 236 -9.29 31.13 8.26
N ASP A 237 -8.13 31.04 8.92
CA ASP A 237 -6.97 30.25 8.49
C ASP A 237 -6.97 28.86 9.16
N LEU A 238 -7.49 27.88 8.43
CA LEU A 238 -7.69 26.51 8.93
C LEU A 238 -6.52 25.60 8.51
N GLN A 239 -5.74 25.15 9.49
CA GLN A 239 -4.51 24.39 9.26
C GLN A 239 -4.42 23.10 10.08
N THR A 240 -4.98 23.09 11.28
CA THR A 240 -4.87 21.99 12.24
C THR A 240 -6.23 21.36 12.50
N ASP A 241 -6.23 20.13 13.03
CA ASP A 241 -7.46 19.45 13.46
C ASP A 241 -8.26 20.29 14.47
N LYS A 242 -7.55 21.04 15.35
CA LYS A 242 -8.17 22.01 16.26
C LYS A 242 -8.86 23.15 15.52
N HIS A 243 -8.25 23.73 14.49
CA HIS A 243 -8.89 24.80 13.71
C HIS A 243 -10.20 24.30 13.09
N PHE A 244 -10.22 23.07 12.55
CA PHE A 244 -11.44 22.51 11.96
C PHE A 244 -12.51 22.20 13.02
N ALA A 245 -12.14 21.67 14.17
CA ALA A 245 -13.08 21.41 15.26
C ALA A 245 -13.66 22.70 15.84
N ASP A 246 -12.82 23.72 16.05
CA ASP A 246 -13.23 25.06 16.49
C ASP A 246 -14.16 25.72 15.46
N ALA A 247 -13.81 25.63 14.17
CA ALA A 247 -14.63 26.17 13.08
C ALA A 247 -16.00 25.49 12.98
N ASP A 248 -16.06 24.15 13.08
CA ASP A 248 -17.33 23.39 13.04
C ASP A 248 -18.25 23.78 14.22
N LYS A 249 -17.71 24.08 15.42
CA LYS A 249 -18.50 24.62 16.54
C LYS A 249 -18.88 26.09 16.34
N THR A 250 -17.97 26.89 15.80
CA THR A 250 -18.18 28.32 15.54
C THR A 250 -19.30 28.55 14.52
N VAL A 251 -19.38 27.73 13.47
CA VAL A 251 -20.48 27.79 12.48
C VAL A 251 -21.84 27.56 13.14
N LYS A 252 -21.94 26.59 14.06
CA LYS A 252 -23.17 26.32 14.82
C LYS A 252 -23.51 27.50 15.75
N TRP A 253 -22.52 28.00 16.48
CA TRP A 253 -22.66 29.15 17.36
C TRP A 253 -23.15 30.40 16.60
N CYS A 254 -22.61 30.69 15.42
CA CYS A 254 -23.09 31.79 14.58
C CYS A 254 -24.58 31.62 14.21
N GLY A 255 -25.02 30.40 13.89
CA GLY A 255 -26.43 30.10 13.60
C GLY A 255 -27.37 30.33 14.80
N GLU A 256 -26.90 30.01 16.01
CA GLU A 256 -27.64 30.31 17.25
C GLU A 256 -27.72 31.81 17.52
N VAL A 257 -26.61 32.54 17.31
CA VAL A 257 -26.57 34.01 17.42
C VAL A 257 -27.55 34.65 16.45
N GLU A 258 -27.53 34.25 15.17
CA GLU A 258 -28.48 34.72 14.15
C GLU A 258 -29.94 34.50 14.57
N SER A 259 -30.26 33.31 15.10
CA SER A 259 -31.60 32.97 15.56
C SER A 259 -32.05 33.84 16.73
N LYS A 260 -31.15 34.11 17.69
CA LYS A 260 -31.42 35.00 18.84
C LYS A 260 -31.63 36.45 18.41
N LEU A 261 -30.81 36.94 17.47
CA LEU A 261 -30.95 38.30 16.92
C LEU A 261 -32.27 38.47 16.16
N ALA A 262 -32.67 37.46 15.38
CA ALA A 262 -33.97 37.46 14.69
C ALA A 262 -35.14 37.51 15.68
N ALA A 263 -35.09 36.71 16.74
CA ALA A 263 -36.11 36.72 17.80
C ALA A 263 -36.18 38.08 18.52
N ALA A 264 -35.02 38.68 18.84
CA ALA A 264 -34.97 40.00 19.46
C ALA A 264 -35.55 41.10 18.54
N LYS A 265 -35.30 41.03 17.23
CA LYS A 265 -35.90 41.93 16.24
C LYS A 265 -37.41 41.80 16.20
N GLN A 266 -37.94 40.57 16.17
CA GLN A 266 -39.38 40.31 16.15
C GLN A 266 -40.08 40.80 17.41
N HIS A 267 -39.46 40.61 18.59
CA HIS A 267 -39.98 41.14 19.85
C HIS A 267 -40.06 42.67 19.83
N ALA A 268 -39.00 43.34 19.36
CA ALA A 268 -38.95 44.80 19.26
C ALA A 268 -39.96 45.38 18.24
N LEU A 269 -40.29 44.65 17.16
CA LEU A 269 -41.31 45.05 16.17
C LEU A 269 -42.73 45.14 16.74
N SER A 270 -43.02 44.46 17.86
CA SER A 270 -44.36 44.44 18.46
C SER A 270 -44.74 45.75 19.18
N GLN A 271 -43.81 46.70 19.32
CA GLN A 271 -44.02 47.97 20.01
C GLN A 271 -43.54 49.13 19.12
N THR A 272 -44.28 50.24 18.97
CA THR A 272 -43.99 51.34 18.03
C THR A 272 -43.48 52.61 18.72
N GLU A 273 -42.43 53.28 18.20
CA GLU A 273 -42.46 54.31 17.11
C GLU A 273 -41.08 55.00 16.97
N SER A 274 -40.15 54.87 17.94
CA SER A 274 -38.76 55.36 17.84
C SER A 274 -37.69 54.25 17.93
N ILE A 275 -37.76 53.26 17.03
CA ILE A 275 -36.99 51.99 17.11
C ILE A 275 -36.02 51.79 15.92
N GLU A 276 -35.92 52.74 15.00
CA GLU A 276 -35.13 52.60 13.76
C GLU A 276 -33.64 52.28 13.99
N LEU A 277 -32.98 52.94 14.96
CA LEU A 277 -31.57 52.68 15.28
C LEU A 277 -31.33 51.26 15.82
N LEU A 278 -32.29 50.73 16.58
CA LEU A 278 -32.25 49.36 17.10
C LEU A 278 -32.31 48.35 15.97
N PHE A 279 -33.27 48.51 15.04
CA PHE A 279 -33.40 47.60 13.90
C PHE A 279 -32.18 47.64 12.98
N ARG A 280 -31.69 48.84 12.63
CA ARG A 280 -30.48 48.96 11.81
C ARG A 280 -29.27 48.28 12.47
N THR A 281 -29.15 48.36 13.79
CA THR A 281 -28.02 47.73 14.50
C THR A 281 -28.15 46.22 14.56
N ILE A 282 -29.34 45.68 14.86
CA ILE A 282 -29.58 44.23 14.86
C ILE A 282 -29.36 43.66 13.46
N ASP A 283 -29.83 44.35 12.41
CA ASP A 283 -29.65 43.92 11.03
C ASP A 283 -28.17 43.91 10.64
N GLN A 284 -27.41 44.94 11.02
CA GLN A 284 -25.96 44.98 10.79
C GLN A 284 -25.22 43.80 11.46
N ILE A 285 -25.52 43.49 12.73
CA ILE A 285 -24.86 42.38 13.43
C ILE A 285 -25.30 41.03 12.84
N SER A 286 -26.59 40.88 12.51
CA SER A 286 -27.12 39.65 11.89
C SER A 286 -26.48 39.39 10.52
N GLU A 287 -26.34 40.44 9.70
CA GLU A 287 -25.69 40.38 8.40
C GLU A 287 -24.21 39.99 8.51
N GLN A 288 -23.47 40.61 9.44
CA GLN A 288 -22.06 40.26 9.67
C GLN A 288 -21.90 38.83 10.18
N THR A 289 -22.77 38.38 11.09
CA THR A 289 -22.76 37.00 11.59
C THR A 289 -23.04 36.00 10.47
N SER A 290 -24.05 36.27 9.64
CA SER A 290 -24.42 35.42 8.48
C SER A 290 -23.32 35.37 7.44
N ALA A 291 -22.72 36.51 7.12
CA ALA A 291 -21.59 36.59 6.20
C ALA A 291 -20.41 35.75 6.69
N LYS A 292 -20.05 35.89 7.97
CA LYS A 292 -18.94 35.13 8.58
C LYS A 292 -19.24 33.64 8.67
N ARG A 293 -20.47 33.24 9.01
CA ARG A 293 -20.91 31.84 9.03
C ARG A 293 -20.76 31.19 7.65
N LEU A 294 -21.31 31.82 6.62
CA LEU A 294 -21.26 31.31 5.24
C LEU A 294 -19.82 31.28 4.70
N GLU A 295 -19.01 32.28 5.02
CA GLU A 295 -17.58 32.30 4.70
C GLU A 295 -16.86 31.12 5.35
N LEU A 296 -16.99 30.96 6.66
CA LEU A 296 -16.30 29.91 7.42
C LEU A 296 -16.76 28.51 6.98
N GLU A 297 -18.05 28.32 6.71
CA GLU A 297 -18.57 27.04 6.20
C GLU A 297 -17.96 26.69 4.82
N LYS A 298 -17.86 27.66 3.92
CA LYS A 298 -17.20 27.47 2.62
C LYS A 298 -15.70 27.17 2.78
N LEU A 299 -15.02 27.91 3.66
CA LEU A 299 -13.59 27.69 3.95
C LEU A 299 -13.33 26.30 4.53
N VAL A 300 -14.14 25.83 5.49
CA VAL A 300 -14.04 24.47 6.05
C VAL A 300 -14.15 23.43 4.94
N LYS A 301 -15.17 23.54 4.06
CA LYS A 301 -15.39 22.59 2.96
C LYS A 301 -14.22 22.61 1.96
N ALA A 302 -13.83 23.79 1.50
CA ALA A 302 -12.75 23.96 0.53
C ALA A 302 -11.40 23.48 1.08
N ARG A 303 -11.05 23.86 2.32
CA ARG A 303 -9.77 23.51 2.93
C ARG A 303 -9.66 22.02 3.27
N LYS A 304 -10.76 21.37 3.69
CA LYS A 304 -10.78 19.90 3.89
C LYS A 304 -10.48 19.13 2.59
N VAL A 305 -10.91 19.64 1.44
CA VAL A 305 -10.55 19.06 0.12
C VAL A 305 -9.10 19.37 -0.22
N ALA A 306 -8.70 20.63 -0.15
CA ALA A 306 -7.34 21.07 -0.49
C ALA A 306 -6.25 20.33 0.31
N ILE A 307 -6.44 20.13 1.63
CA ILE A 307 -5.47 19.40 2.47
C ILE A 307 -5.33 17.94 2.02
N ARG A 308 -6.42 17.28 1.61
CA ARG A 308 -6.35 15.90 1.09
C ARG A 308 -5.54 15.85 -0.19
N ASP A 309 -5.80 16.77 -1.12
CA ASP A 309 -5.07 16.86 -2.37
C ASP A 309 -3.57 17.19 -2.13
N GLU A 310 -3.28 18.13 -1.23
CA GLU A 310 -1.92 18.47 -0.82
C GLU A 310 -1.15 17.25 -0.26
N ILE A 311 -1.78 16.45 0.60
CA ILE A 311 -1.18 15.22 1.16
C ILE A 311 -0.88 14.21 0.04
N VAL A 312 -1.86 13.94 -0.84
CA VAL A 312 -1.70 13.00 -1.96
C VAL A 312 -0.59 13.47 -2.91
N MET A 313 -0.60 14.73 -3.32
CA MET A 313 0.39 15.29 -4.24
C MET A 313 1.80 15.26 -3.64
N THR A 314 1.92 15.59 -2.35
CA THR A 314 3.20 15.53 -1.63
C THR A 314 3.75 14.12 -1.60
N ALA A 315 2.92 13.13 -1.27
CA ALA A 315 3.32 11.72 -1.23
C ALA A 315 3.71 11.20 -2.64
N GLN A 316 2.94 11.54 -3.68
CA GLN A 316 3.27 11.19 -5.07
C GLN A 316 4.60 11.81 -5.52
N ALA A 317 4.84 13.08 -5.21
CA ALA A 317 6.08 13.76 -5.54
C ALA A 317 7.28 13.12 -4.82
N ALA A 318 7.12 12.75 -3.55
CA ALA A 318 8.14 12.06 -2.77
C ALA A 318 8.48 10.67 -3.33
N LEU A 319 7.47 9.89 -3.75
CA LEU A 319 7.68 8.59 -4.39
C LEU A 319 8.41 8.75 -5.74
N ARG A 320 7.98 9.71 -6.57
CA ARG A 320 8.62 10.00 -7.86
C ARG A 320 10.10 10.35 -7.68
N LYS A 321 10.41 11.23 -6.74
CA LYS A 321 11.78 11.62 -6.41
C LYS A 321 12.63 10.40 -6.02
N HIS A 322 12.08 9.48 -5.22
CA HIS A 322 12.77 8.25 -4.82
C HIS A 322 13.06 7.34 -6.02
N ILE A 323 12.07 7.14 -6.91
CA ILE A 323 12.23 6.34 -8.13
C ILE A 323 13.27 6.97 -9.07
N ASP A 324 13.27 8.29 -9.22
CA ASP A 324 14.26 9.00 -10.05
C ASP A 324 15.68 8.83 -9.49
N GLN A 325 15.85 8.88 -8.16
CA GLN A 325 17.13 8.61 -7.51
C GLN A 325 17.59 7.17 -7.74
N ILE A 326 16.68 6.19 -7.65
CA ILE A 326 16.99 4.79 -7.98
C ILE A 326 17.42 4.67 -9.44
N ASN A 327 16.65 5.22 -10.38
CA ASN A 327 16.97 5.14 -11.81
C ASN A 327 18.32 5.77 -12.15
N ALA A 328 18.67 6.90 -11.52
CA ALA A 328 19.99 7.51 -11.65
C ALA A 328 21.10 6.56 -11.17
N SER A 329 20.87 5.81 -10.09
CA SER A 329 21.83 4.82 -9.58
C SER A 329 22.02 3.58 -10.46
N LEU A 330 21.09 3.30 -11.39
CA LEU A 330 21.15 2.15 -12.30
C LEU A 330 21.97 2.43 -13.58
N GLY A 331 22.66 3.58 -13.64
CA GLY A 331 23.59 3.92 -14.72
C GLY A 331 22.93 4.17 -16.08
N GLY A 332 21.62 4.46 -16.10
CA GLY A 332 20.88 4.84 -17.31
C GLY A 332 20.65 3.72 -18.34
N ARG A 333 21.13 2.49 -18.08
CA ARG A 333 20.94 1.33 -18.98
C ARG A 333 19.56 0.69 -18.87
N VAL A 334 18.99 0.78 -17.68
CA VAL A 334 17.68 0.21 -17.36
C VAL A 334 16.91 1.15 -16.46
N THR A 335 15.58 1.02 -16.49
CA THR A 335 14.67 1.75 -15.61
C THR A 335 13.89 0.80 -14.72
N LEU A 336 13.59 1.26 -13.52
CA LEU A 336 12.73 0.57 -12.57
C LEU A 336 11.33 0.38 -13.17
N PRO A 337 10.69 -0.79 -13.01
CA PRO A 337 9.30 -0.98 -13.43
C PRO A 337 8.36 -0.09 -12.60
N GLN A 338 7.14 0.10 -13.10
CA GLN A 338 6.13 0.88 -12.39
C GLN A 338 5.87 0.30 -11.00
N VAL A 339 5.94 1.18 -9.99
CA VAL A 339 5.50 0.91 -8.62
C VAL A 339 4.17 1.61 -8.42
N THR A 340 3.12 0.83 -8.18
CA THR A 340 1.76 1.35 -8.00
C THR A 340 1.59 1.77 -6.54
N ALA A 341 1.01 2.95 -6.29
CA ALA A 341 0.66 3.41 -4.96
C ALA A 341 -0.68 4.16 -4.99
N ASP A 342 -1.64 3.73 -4.17
CA ASP A 342 -2.99 4.32 -4.13
C ASP A 342 -3.15 5.23 -2.91
N PHE A 343 -2.50 6.40 -2.97
CA PHE A 343 -2.58 7.39 -1.91
C PHE A 343 -4.02 7.88 -1.67
N ALA A 344 -4.83 8.02 -2.72
CA ALA A 344 -6.21 8.47 -2.59
C ALA A 344 -7.10 7.43 -1.90
N GLY A 345 -6.89 6.14 -2.21
CA GLY A 345 -7.59 5.02 -1.60
C GLY A 345 -7.28 4.87 -0.12
N VAL A 346 -6.00 4.93 0.28
CA VAL A 346 -5.61 4.71 1.69
C VAL A 346 -6.07 5.82 2.64
N ILE A 347 -6.20 7.05 2.14
CA ILE A 347 -6.70 8.18 2.93
C ILE A 347 -8.24 8.24 2.97
N LYS A 348 -8.94 7.43 2.16
CA LYS A 348 -10.40 7.42 2.09
C LYS A 348 -11.00 7.05 3.45
N GLY A 349 -12.00 7.83 3.88
CA GLY A 349 -12.70 7.61 5.16
C GLY A 349 -11.95 8.10 6.41
N LYS A 350 -10.70 8.58 6.27
CA LYS A 350 -9.96 9.21 7.38
C LYS A 350 -10.51 10.61 7.65
N LYS A 351 -10.65 10.95 8.94
CA LYS A 351 -11.38 12.15 9.40
C LYS A 351 -10.46 13.27 9.87
N SER A 352 -9.32 12.95 10.48
CA SER A 352 -8.34 13.93 10.98
C SER A 352 -7.14 14.05 10.05
N ILE A 353 -6.49 15.21 10.04
CA ILE A 353 -5.26 15.47 9.28
C ILE A 353 -4.16 14.50 9.70
N VAL A 354 -4.03 14.23 10.99
CA VAL A 354 -3.08 13.23 11.51
C VAL A 354 -3.32 11.86 10.87
N SER A 355 -4.57 11.39 10.85
CA SER A 355 -4.91 10.08 10.27
C SER A 355 -4.77 10.02 8.74
N LEU A 356 -4.95 11.17 8.06
CA LEU A 356 -4.72 11.29 6.61
C LEU A 356 -3.22 11.17 6.29
N ARG A 357 -2.39 11.90 7.03
CA ARG A 357 -0.92 11.88 6.87
C ARG A 357 -0.35 10.51 7.18
N ASP A 358 -0.71 9.91 8.31
CA ASP A 358 -0.21 8.58 8.70
C ASP A 358 -0.53 7.50 7.66
N ALA A 359 -1.74 7.54 7.08
CA ALA A 359 -2.12 6.61 6.01
C ALA A 359 -1.32 6.84 4.72
N ALA A 360 -1.14 8.10 4.31
CA ALA A 360 -0.36 8.44 3.13
C ALA A 360 1.13 8.12 3.30
N ASP A 361 1.70 8.39 4.47
CA ASP A 361 3.10 8.13 4.80
C ASP A 361 3.38 6.62 4.89
N SER A 362 2.43 5.84 5.42
CA SER A 362 2.52 4.38 5.44
C SER A 362 2.51 3.78 4.03
N GLU A 363 1.62 4.26 3.14
CA GLU A 363 1.60 3.83 1.74
C GLU A 363 2.86 4.30 0.98
N LEU A 364 3.37 5.48 1.28
CA LEU A 364 4.61 5.99 0.71
C LEU A 364 5.79 5.09 1.10
N ALA A 365 5.88 4.71 2.38
CA ALA A 365 6.89 3.79 2.87
C ALA A 365 6.78 2.44 2.15
N ARG A 366 5.58 1.84 2.07
CA ARG A 366 5.33 0.58 1.36
C ARG A 366 5.81 0.66 -0.10
N ALA A 367 5.46 1.72 -0.81
CA ALA A 367 5.86 1.92 -2.20
C ALA A 367 7.39 2.10 -2.36
N LYS A 368 8.04 2.86 -1.46
CA LYS A 368 9.51 3.00 -1.47
C LYS A 368 10.21 1.68 -1.17
N ILE A 369 9.70 0.88 -0.23
CA ILE A 369 10.22 -0.44 0.12
C ILE A 369 10.16 -1.36 -1.12
N GLU A 370 9.01 -1.41 -1.79
CA GLU A 370 8.86 -2.19 -3.02
C GLU A 370 9.82 -1.72 -4.13
N ALA A 371 9.96 -0.40 -4.30
CA ALA A 371 10.86 0.19 -5.28
C ALA A 371 12.33 -0.20 -5.01
N SER A 372 12.77 -0.09 -3.75
CA SER A 372 14.14 -0.43 -3.34
C SER A 372 14.42 -1.92 -3.48
N GLN A 373 13.48 -2.78 -3.08
CA GLN A 373 13.62 -4.24 -3.23
C GLN A 373 13.80 -4.64 -4.71
N LYS A 374 12.99 -4.07 -5.60
CA LYS A 374 13.13 -4.30 -7.05
C LYS A 374 14.47 -3.76 -7.57
N ALA A 375 14.91 -2.61 -7.08
CA ALA A 375 16.19 -2.03 -7.47
C ALA A 375 17.37 -2.93 -7.06
N ASP A 376 17.35 -3.53 -5.88
CA ASP A 376 18.39 -4.44 -5.42
C ASP A 376 18.45 -5.72 -6.25
N ALA A 377 17.30 -6.30 -6.61
CA ALA A 377 17.24 -7.43 -7.54
C ALA A 377 17.83 -7.07 -8.92
N ILE A 378 17.53 -5.86 -9.43
CA ILE A 378 18.09 -5.35 -10.68
C ILE A 378 19.61 -5.16 -10.57
N ARG A 379 20.11 -4.58 -9.48
CA ARG A 379 21.55 -4.39 -9.24
C ARG A 379 22.29 -5.72 -9.22
N LEU A 380 21.73 -6.73 -8.56
CA LEU A 380 22.29 -8.09 -8.57
C LEU A 380 22.36 -8.65 -10.00
N ASN A 381 21.28 -8.53 -10.77
CA ASN A 381 21.23 -8.98 -12.16
C ASN A 381 22.23 -8.24 -13.07
N LEU A 382 22.41 -6.93 -12.87
CA LEU A 382 23.39 -6.13 -13.61
C LEU A 382 24.82 -6.56 -13.27
N ALA A 383 25.10 -6.86 -12.00
CA ALA A 383 26.40 -7.37 -11.57
C ALA A 383 26.71 -8.74 -12.20
N SER A 384 25.75 -9.67 -12.19
CA SER A 384 25.91 -10.98 -12.84
C SER A 384 26.16 -10.86 -14.34
N LEU A 385 25.48 -9.94 -15.03
CA LEU A 385 25.74 -9.69 -16.45
C LEU A 385 27.14 -9.11 -16.69
N ALA A 386 27.53 -8.13 -15.87
CA ALA A 386 28.85 -7.51 -15.98
C ALA A 386 29.98 -8.53 -15.76
N GLU A 387 29.79 -9.51 -14.88
CA GLU A 387 30.76 -10.58 -14.60
C GLU A 387 30.78 -11.66 -15.70
N LEU A 388 29.61 -12.14 -16.13
CA LEU A 388 29.51 -13.30 -17.01
C LEU A 388 29.61 -12.96 -18.50
N ALA A 389 29.26 -11.74 -18.89
CA ALA A 389 29.14 -11.33 -20.30
C ALA A 389 30.12 -10.20 -20.69
N VAL A 390 31.27 -10.08 -20.01
CA VAL A 390 32.30 -9.03 -20.22
C VAL A 390 32.55 -8.76 -21.72
N ASP A 391 32.87 -9.81 -22.48
CA ASP A 391 33.19 -9.70 -23.92
C ASP A 391 31.96 -9.88 -24.85
N HIS A 392 30.78 -10.12 -24.27
CA HIS A 392 29.58 -10.52 -25.00
C HIS A 392 28.38 -9.60 -24.73
N ASN A 393 28.61 -8.38 -24.22
CA ASN A 393 27.56 -7.40 -23.90
C ASN A 393 26.60 -7.13 -25.07
N PHE A 394 27.08 -7.21 -26.31
CA PHE A 394 26.27 -7.00 -27.52
C PHE A 394 25.17 -8.07 -27.73
N LEU A 395 25.21 -9.20 -27.02
CA LEU A 395 24.18 -10.25 -27.06
C LEU A 395 22.93 -9.91 -26.22
N PHE A 396 22.95 -8.80 -25.48
CA PHE A 396 21.92 -8.44 -24.49
C PHE A 396 21.31 -7.06 -24.75
N ASN A 397 20.97 -6.76 -26.02
CA ASN A 397 20.29 -5.51 -26.38
C ASN A 397 18.88 -5.39 -25.78
N ASP A 398 18.29 -6.52 -25.37
CA ASP A 398 17.01 -6.67 -24.68
C ASP A 398 17.13 -6.60 -23.14
N LEU A 399 18.24 -6.06 -22.61
CA LEU A 399 18.55 -6.02 -21.18
C LEU A 399 17.39 -5.57 -20.30
N GLN A 400 16.65 -4.52 -20.70
CA GLN A 400 15.50 -4.01 -19.96
C GLN A 400 14.46 -5.10 -19.66
N GLN A 401 14.25 -6.07 -20.55
CA GLN A 401 13.28 -7.14 -20.35
C GLN A 401 13.86 -8.29 -19.52
N LEU A 402 15.16 -8.54 -19.66
CA LEU A 402 15.86 -9.63 -19.00
C LEU A 402 16.12 -9.36 -17.52
N ILE A 403 16.34 -8.10 -17.17
CA ILE A 403 16.78 -7.68 -15.83
C ILE A 403 15.72 -7.91 -14.74
N PHE A 404 14.48 -8.22 -15.11
CA PHE A 404 13.39 -8.52 -14.17
C PHE A 404 13.24 -10.00 -13.84
N LYS A 405 14.04 -10.88 -14.47
CA LYS A 405 14.04 -12.32 -14.16
C LYS A 405 14.64 -12.57 -12.78
N ALA A 406 14.30 -13.72 -12.20
CA ALA A 406 15.07 -14.26 -11.09
C ALA A 406 16.54 -14.38 -11.51
N ASN A 407 17.47 -14.09 -10.59
CA ASN A 407 18.89 -14.04 -10.93
C ASN A 407 19.40 -15.37 -11.50
N ASP A 408 18.98 -16.50 -10.92
CA ASP A 408 19.37 -17.83 -11.39
C ASP A 408 18.94 -18.11 -12.84
N ASP A 409 17.72 -17.68 -13.21
CA ASP A 409 17.21 -17.78 -14.58
C ASP A 409 18.02 -16.90 -15.53
N LEU A 410 18.36 -15.68 -15.10
CA LEU A 410 19.16 -14.75 -15.89
C LEU A 410 20.58 -15.29 -16.11
N VAL A 411 21.23 -15.78 -15.06
CA VAL A 411 22.56 -16.40 -15.12
C VAL A 411 22.56 -17.58 -16.08
N SER A 412 21.53 -18.43 -16.01
CA SER A 412 21.37 -19.57 -16.92
C SER A 412 21.21 -19.11 -18.37
N LEU A 413 20.37 -18.11 -18.61
CA LEU A 413 20.16 -17.53 -19.94
C LEU A 413 21.45 -16.89 -20.51
N ILE A 414 22.21 -16.17 -19.67
CA ILE A 414 23.48 -15.56 -20.08
C ILE A 414 24.44 -16.64 -20.58
N LYS A 415 24.60 -17.72 -19.82
CA LYS A 415 25.47 -18.84 -20.19
C LYS A 415 25.04 -19.48 -21.51
N VAL A 416 23.73 -19.72 -21.69
CA VAL A 416 23.19 -20.31 -22.93
C VAL A 416 23.47 -19.41 -24.15
N ARG A 417 23.17 -18.10 -24.07
CA ARG A 417 23.40 -17.18 -25.20
C ARG A 417 24.88 -17.08 -25.58
N ILE A 418 25.78 -17.07 -24.60
CA ILE A 418 27.22 -17.02 -24.85
C ILE A 418 27.69 -18.32 -25.51
N ASP A 419 27.21 -19.48 -25.03
CA ASP A 419 27.57 -20.77 -25.61
C ASP A 419 27.07 -20.91 -27.05
N GLU A 420 25.82 -20.54 -27.33
CA GLU A 420 25.25 -20.52 -28.68
C GLU A 420 26.06 -19.61 -29.62
N HIS A 421 26.49 -18.44 -29.15
CA HIS A 421 27.32 -17.53 -29.92
C HIS A 421 28.70 -18.14 -30.24
N LYS A 422 29.37 -18.72 -29.24
CA LYS A 422 30.67 -19.39 -29.43
C LYS A 422 30.58 -20.56 -30.41
N GLN A 423 29.52 -21.37 -30.32
CA GLN A 423 29.28 -22.46 -31.26
C GLN A 423 29.03 -21.94 -32.69
N ALA A 424 28.30 -20.83 -32.84
CA ALA A 424 28.05 -20.22 -34.14
C ALA A 424 29.33 -19.66 -34.77
N GLU A 425 30.19 -18.98 -34.01
CA GLU A 425 31.47 -18.46 -34.49
C GLU A 425 32.43 -19.60 -34.85
N ALA A 426 32.52 -20.66 -34.04
CA ALA A 426 33.33 -21.83 -34.36
C ALA A 426 32.89 -22.50 -35.68
N LYS A 427 31.58 -22.62 -35.92
CA LYS A 427 31.04 -23.14 -37.20
C LYS A 427 31.39 -22.24 -38.38
N LYS A 428 31.36 -20.91 -38.22
CA LYS A 428 31.76 -19.96 -39.27
C LYS A 428 33.25 -20.09 -39.59
N GLU A 429 34.11 -20.18 -38.58
CA GLU A 429 35.53 -20.37 -38.75
C GLU A 429 35.85 -21.70 -39.44
N GLU A 430 35.17 -22.79 -39.05
CA GLU A 430 35.34 -24.11 -39.68
C GLU A 430 34.89 -24.09 -41.15
N ALA A 431 33.72 -23.50 -41.43
CA ALA A 431 33.24 -23.33 -42.80
C ALA A 431 34.19 -22.47 -43.66
N GLN A 432 34.80 -21.44 -43.06
CA GLN A 432 35.79 -20.61 -43.74
C GLN A 432 37.09 -21.38 -43.99
N ARG A 433 37.57 -22.18 -43.03
CA ARG A 433 38.75 -23.05 -43.20
C ARG A 433 38.52 -24.08 -44.30
N GLU A 434 37.35 -24.71 -44.35
CA GLU A 434 37.00 -25.67 -45.39
C GLU A 434 36.90 -24.99 -46.76
N ARG A 435 36.31 -23.79 -46.84
CA ARG A 435 36.28 -23.02 -48.08
C ARG A 435 37.69 -22.70 -48.60
N ILE A 436 38.61 -22.26 -47.73
CA ILE A 436 40.01 -22.00 -48.10
C ILE A 436 40.68 -23.28 -48.62
N ARG A 437 40.48 -24.42 -47.93
CA ARG A 437 41.01 -25.72 -48.37
C ARG A 437 40.50 -26.13 -49.76
N GLN A 438 39.20 -25.95 -50.01
CA GLN A 438 38.60 -26.24 -51.32
C GLN A 438 39.12 -25.29 -52.41
N GLU A 439 39.30 -24.01 -52.10
CA GLU A 439 39.89 -23.03 -53.03
C GLU A 439 41.36 -23.33 -53.36
N GLU A 440 42.16 -23.80 -52.39
CA GLU A 440 43.54 -24.24 -52.63
C GLU A 440 43.61 -25.53 -53.47
N LEU A 441 42.77 -26.52 -53.17
CA LEU A 441 42.65 -27.74 -53.98
C LEU A 441 42.22 -27.43 -55.41
N ALA A 442 41.28 -26.51 -55.59
CA ALA A 442 40.85 -26.06 -56.92
C ALA A 442 42.00 -25.37 -57.68
N LYS A 443 42.79 -24.49 -57.03
CA LYS A 443 43.97 -23.86 -57.65
C LYS A 443 45.05 -24.88 -58.04
N LEU A 444 45.28 -25.90 -57.22
CA LEU A 444 46.22 -26.98 -57.54
C LEU A 444 45.73 -27.80 -58.74
N ALA A 445 44.44 -28.17 -58.76
CA ALA A 445 43.84 -28.90 -59.89
C ALA A 445 43.80 -28.05 -61.17
N GLU A 446 43.62 -26.73 -61.08
CA GLU A 446 43.64 -25.81 -62.21
C GLU A 446 45.08 -25.57 -62.72
N ALA A 447 46.08 -25.52 -61.83
CA ALA A 447 47.50 -25.49 -62.20
C ALA A 447 47.97 -26.81 -62.85
N GLU A 448 47.45 -27.96 -62.42
CA GLU A 448 47.66 -29.25 -63.08
C GLU A 448 46.96 -29.32 -64.45
N LYS A 449 45.72 -28.84 -64.56
CA LYS A 449 45.02 -28.71 -65.85
C LYS A 449 45.71 -27.70 -66.78
N ALA A 450 46.32 -26.64 -66.28
CA ALA A 450 47.10 -25.68 -67.07
C ALA A 450 48.44 -26.24 -67.57
N LYS A 451 48.98 -27.29 -66.95
CA LYS A 451 50.14 -28.06 -67.45
C LYS A 451 49.77 -29.12 -68.50
N VAL A 452 48.49 -29.45 -68.60
CA VAL A 452 47.99 -30.52 -69.46
C VAL A 452 46.75 -30.04 -70.20
N PHE A 453 46.91 -29.19 -71.25
CA PHE A 453 46.41 -29.48 -72.61
C PHE A 453 46.49 -28.30 -73.60
N SER A 454 46.88 -28.61 -74.85
CA SER A 454 46.27 -28.09 -76.10
C SER A 454 46.65 -29.02 -77.27
N PRO A 455 45.82 -29.28 -78.32
CA PRO A 455 44.36 -29.55 -78.32
C PRO A 455 43.91 -30.75 -79.22
N ALA A 456 42.64 -31.18 -79.00
CA ALA A 456 41.66 -31.78 -79.95
C ALA A 456 41.87 -33.24 -80.50
N PRO A 457 40.89 -33.92 -81.17
CA PRO A 457 39.41 -33.81 -81.15
C PRO A 457 38.58 -35.16 -81.19
N HIS A 458 37.27 -35.04 -80.87
CA HIS A 458 36.04 -35.63 -81.49
C HIS A 458 35.53 -37.11 -81.33
N VAL A 459 34.17 -37.16 -81.39
CA VAL A 459 33.19 -38.20 -81.83
C VAL A 459 32.64 -39.16 -80.75
N ALA A 460 31.44 -38.95 -80.18
CA ALA A 460 30.06 -39.39 -80.57
C ALA A 460 29.86 -40.94 -80.58
N VAL A 461 28.80 -41.55 -80.03
CA VAL A 461 27.43 -41.67 -80.61
C VAL A 461 26.41 -42.34 -79.63
N ASN A 462 25.20 -41.77 -79.56
CA ASN A 462 23.79 -42.26 -79.45
C ASN A 462 23.31 -43.45 -78.58
N HIS A 463 22.18 -43.23 -77.88
CA HIS A 463 20.83 -43.70 -78.30
C HIS A 463 19.69 -42.82 -77.73
N ALA A 464 18.63 -42.65 -78.53
CA ALA A 464 17.43 -41.80 -78.37
C ALA A 464 16.14 -42.69 -78.22
N PRO A 465 14.90 -42.24 -78.55
CA PRO A 465 13.94 -41.45 -77.75
C PRO A 465 12.50 -42.07 -77.71
N VAL A 466 11.54 -41.53 -76.92
CA VAL A 466 10.12 -41.30 -77.36
C VAL A 466 9.45 -40.18 -76.53
N GLU A 467 9.22 -39.06 -77.21
CA GLU A 467 8.03 -38.19 -77.36
C GLU A 467 6.88 -38.06 -76.33
N GLN A 468 6.77 -36.80 -75.87
CA GLN A 468 5.66 -35.87 -75.52
C GLN A 468 4.27 -36.07 -76.22
N PRO A 469 3.14 -35.49 -75.72
CA PRO A 469 2.94 -34.02 -75.64
C PRO A 469 2.03 -33.42 -74.53
N ALA A 470 2.18 -32.10 -74.40
CA ALA A 470 1.48 -31.11 -73.57
C ALA A 470 0.14 -30.65 -74.22
N PRO A 471 -0.58 -29.53 -73.85
CA PRO A 471 -0.28 -28.49 -72.84
C PRO A 471 -1.50 -27.78 -72.11
N ARG A 472 -1.16 -26.83 -71.19
CA ARG A 472 -1.80 -25.51 -70.88
C ARG A 472 -3.17 -25.48 -70.11
N ILE A 473 -3.52 -24.60 -69.15
CA ILE A 473 -3.15 -23.22 -68.68
C ILE A 473 -3.68 -22.96 -67.23
N SER A 474 -3.03 -22.03 -66.47
CA SER A 474 -3.49 -21.17 -65.34
C SER A 474 -4.04 -21.80 -64.03
N THR A 475 -3.89 -21.24 -62.81
CA THR A 475 -3.70 -19.85 -62.35
C THR A 475 -3.28 -19.83 -60.86
N VAL A 476 -2.43 -18.86 -60.49
CA VAL A 476 -2.36 -18.08 -59.22
C VAL A 476 -2.27 -18.81 -57.86
N ALA A 477 -1.13 -18.64 -57.18
CA ALA A 477 -0.94 -18.90 -55.76
C ALA A 477 -1.26 -17.64 -54.92
N PRO A 478 -1.91 -17.75 -53.75
CA PRO A 478 -2.12 -16.60 -52.87
C PRO A 478 -0.93 -16.33 -51.96
N SER A 479 -0.89 -15.08 -51.53
CA SER A 479 0.16 -14.32 -50.87
C SER A 479 0.30 -14.58 -49.36
N ALA A 480 1.44 -14.13 -48.86
CA ALA A 480 1.90 -13.84 -47.50
C ALA A 480 0.87 -13.83 -46.36
N LYS A 481 1.22 -14.54 -45.28
CA LYS A 481 0.58 -14.47 -43.95
C LYS A 481 0.78 -13.08 -43.34
N VAL A 482 -0.32 -12.35 -43.17
CA VAL A 482 -0.46 -11.14 -42.35
C VAL A 482 -0.67 -11.57 -40.89
N PRO A 483 -0.03 -10.95 -39.88
CA PRO A 483 -0.33 -11.24 -38.47
C PRO A 483 -1.75 -10.76 -38.11
N PRO A 484 -2.51 -11.49 -37.26
CA PRO A 484 -3.87 -11.10 -36.94
C PRO A 484 -3.88 -9.80 -36.12
N LYS A 485 -4.77 -8.88 -36.51
CA LYS A 485 -5.16 -7.71 -35.72
C LYS A 485 -5.69 -8.16 -34.35
N PRO A 486 -5.45 -7.40 -33.26
CA PRO A 486 -6.05 -7.70 -31.96
C PRO A 486 -7.57 -7.62 -32.10
N THR A 487 -8.22 -8.77 -31.94
CA THR A 487 -9.68 -8.86 -31.97
C THR A 487 -10.17 -8.65 -30.54
N LYS A 488 -10.90 -7.56 -30.30
CA LYS A 488 -11.55 -7.31 -29.01
C LYS A 488 -12.71 -8.30 -28.88
N LEU A 489 -12.65 -9.18 -27.89
CA LEU A 489 -13.75 -10.07 -27.54
C LEU A 489 -14.66 -9.32 -26.57
N GLU A 490 -15.94 -9.24 -26.90
CA GLU A 490 -16.97 -8.67 -26.03
C GLU A 490 -17.88 -9.81 -25.57
N ALA A 491 -18.06 -9.93 -24.26
CA ALA A 491 -18.99 -10.90 -23.69
C ALA A 491 -20.42 -10.36 -23.88
N ASN A 492 -21.30 -11.19 -24.44
CA ASN A 492 -22.72 -10.89 -24.53
C ASN A 492 -23.49 -11.87 -23.64
N VAL A 493 -24.32 -11.34 -22.74
CA VAL A 493 -25.14 -12.14 -21.82
C VAL A 493 -26.47 -12.43 -22.53
N THR A 494 -26.65 -13.67 -22.98
CA THR A 494 -27.88 -14.12 -23.66
C THR A 494 -28.95 -14.62 -22.70
N ASP A 495 -28.57 -15.02 -21.48
CA ASP A 495 -29.45 -15.48 -20.42
C ASP A 495 -28.89 -15.07 -19.05
N LEU A 496 -29.57 -14.10 -18.42
CA LEU A 496 -29.18 -13.58 -17.12
C LEU A 496 -29.37 -14.60 -15.99
N HIS A 497 -30.40 -15.46 -16.05
CA HIS A 497 -30.65 -16.46 -15.01
C HIS A 497 -29.56 -17.53 -15.00
N ALA A 498 -29.12 -17.98 -16.19
CA ALA A 498 -28.01 -18.90 -16.30
C ALA A 498 -26.69 -18.32 -15.77
N LEU A 499 -26.46 -17.01 -15.99
CA LEU A 499 -25.29 -16.31 -15.45
C LEU A 499 -25.32 -16.21 -13.92
N VAL A 500 -26.47 -15.86 -13.34
CA VAL A 500 -26.67 -15.82 -11.87
C VAL A 500 -26.43 -17.20 -11.26
N LYS A 501 -26.95 -18.27 -11.89
CA LYS A 501 -26.69 -19.66 -11.47
C LYS A 501 -25.22 -20.02 -11.54
N ALA A 502 -24.50 -19.57 -12.58
CA ALA A 502 -23.06 -19.81 -12.71
C ALA A 502 -22.25 -19.13 -11.59
N VAL A 503 -22.68 -17.95 -11.13
CA VAL A 503 -22.06 -17.28 -9.96
C VAL A 503 -22.32 -18.07 -8.69
N TYR A 504 -23.57 -18.51 -8.46
CA TYR A 504 -23.94 -19.32 -7.30
C TYR A 504 -23.14 -20.63 -7.21
N GLU A 505 -22.88 -21.28 -8.35
CA GLU A 505 -22.10 -22.52 -8.43
C GLU A 505 -20.57 -22.30 -8.46
N GLY A 506 -20.09 -21.05 -8.28
CA GLY A 506 -18.67 -20.72 -8.26
C GLY A 506 -17.97 -20.76 -9.63
N ARG A 507 -18.73 -20.84 -10.72
CA ARG A 507 -18.22 -20.87 -12.10
C ARG A 507 -17.96 -19.47 -12.69
N ALA A 508 -18.44 -18.42 -12.02
CA ALA A 508 -18.15 -17.01 -12.34
C ALA A 508 -18.04 -16.19 -11.04
N PRO A 509 -17.18 -15.16 -10.97
CA PRO A 509 -17.04 -14.34 -9.76
C PRO A 509 -18.25 -13.43 -9.55
N ILE A 510 -18.61 -13.15 -8.30
CA ILE A 510 -19.79 -12.32 -7.96
C ILE A 510 -19.73 -10.89 -8.56
N SER A 511 -18.54 -10.40 -8.88
CA SER A 511 -18.31 -9.09 -9.51
C SER A 511 -18.89 -8.95 -10.92
N VAL A 512 -19.34 -10.04 -11.56
CA VAL A 512 -20.04 -9.96 -12.86
C VAL A 512 -21.51 -9.58 -12.72
N LEU A 513 -22.06 -9.59 -11.50
CA LEU A 513 -23.41 -9.13 -11.20
C LEU A 513 -23.32 -7.72 -10.63
N THR A 514 -24.09 -6.79 -11.19
CA THR A 514 -24.21 -5.42 -10.69
C THR A 514 -25.59 -5.20 -10.07
N VAL A 515 -25.64 -4.51 -8.94
CA VAL A 515 -26.90 -4.11 -8.30
C VAL A 515 -27.36 -2.79 -8.92
N ASN A 516 -28.58 -2.76 -9.44
CA ASN A 516 -29.21 -1.51 -9.86
C ASN A 516 -29.89 -0.84 -8.66
N TRP A 517 -29.14 0.02 -7.99
CA TRP A 517 -29.62 0.73 -6.79
C TRP A 517 -30.84 1.60 -7.06
N GLY A 518 -30.93 2.27 -8.21
CA GLY A 518 -32.10 3.09 -8.55
C GLY A 518 -33.39 2.29 -8.65
N ALA A 519 -33.35 1.10 -9.28
CA ALA A 519 -34.52 0.22 -9.36
C ALA A 519 -34.91 -0.35 -7.98
N LEU A 520 -33.93 -0.55 -7.09
CA LEU A 520 -34.18 -1.00 -5.73
C LEU A 520 -34.78 0.12 -4.87
N ASP A 521 -34.27 1.35 -5.00
CA ASP A 521 -34.81 2.54 -4.34
C ASP A 521 -36.25 2.82 -4.80
N ASP A 522 -36.55 2.64 -6.09
CA ASP A 522 -37.91 2.75 -6.63
C ASP A 522 -38.87 1.72 -5.98
N LEU A 523 -38.41 0.46 -5.81
CA LEU A 523 -39.21 -0.57 -5.14
C LEU A 523 -39.45 -0.25 -3.66
N VAL A 524 -38.43 0.26 -2.96
CA VAL A 524 -38.56 0.73 -1.57
C VAL A 524 -39.47 1.95 -1.50
N HIS A 525 -39.45 2.85 -2.48
CA HIS A 525 -40.34 4.00 -2.54
C HIS A 525 -41.80 3.58 -2.75
N ILE A 526 -42.05 2.58 -3.61
CA ILE A 526 -43.39 2.05 -3.90
C ILE A 526 -43.97 1.29 -2.71
N GLN A 527 -43.16 0.44 -2.05
CA GLN A 527 -43.62 -0.47 -0.99
C GLN A 527 -43.41 0.10 0.43
N GLY A 528 -42.68 1.20 0.56
CA GLY A 528 -42.47 1.90 1.83
C GLY A 528 -41.88 1.00 2.91
N ALA A 529 -42.45 1.07 4.12
CA ALA A 529 -41.99 0.29 5.27
C ALA A 529 -42.27 -1.23 5.15
N ASP A 530 -43.09 -1.66 4.20
CA ASP A 530 -43.50 -3.05 4.01
C ASP A 530 -42.57 -3.81 3.04
N PHE A 531 -41.58 -3.15 2.44
CA PHE A 531 -40.63 -3.81 1.53
C PHE A 531 -39.76 -4.83 2.28
N GLN A 532 -39.78 -6.09 1.84
CA GLN A 532 -38.90 -7.15 2.33
C GLN A 532 -38.28 -7.92 1.16
N MET A 533 -36.95 -8.03 1.16
CA MET A 533 -36.20 -8.84 0.21
C MET A 533 -34.94 -9.38 0.89
N ASP A 534 -34.64 -10.66 0.64
CA ASP A 534 -33.45 -11.31 1.20
C ASP A 534 -32.17 -10.53 0.85
N GLY A 535 -31.36 -10.24 1.87
CA GLY A 535 -30.11 -9.48 1.71
C GLY A 535 -30.25 -7.96 1.60
N VAL A 536 -31.47 -7.39 1.73
CA VAL A 536 -31.72 -5.94 1.73
C VAL A 536 -32.35 -5.50 3.04
N THR A 537 -31.73 -4.52 3.71
CA THR A 537 -32.23 -3.92 4.95
C THR A 537 -32.55 -2.45 4.72
N ILE A 538 -33.78 -2.03 5.07
CA ILE A 538 -34.19 -0.63 4.97
C ILE A 538 -33.71 0.12 6.23
N THR A 539 -33.06 1.26 6.03
CA THR A 539 -32.60 2.11 7.13
C THR A 539 -33.20 3.51 6.95
N GLN A 540 -33.87 4.04 7.97
CA GLN A 540 -34.43 5.39 7.92
C GLN A 540 -33.30 6.41 8.05
N VAL A 541 -33.01 7.12 6.96
CA VAL A 541 -32.05 8.24 6.91
C VAL A 541 -32.81 9.56 6.92
N ALA A 542 -32.31 10.55 7.66
CA ALA A 542 -32.90 11.88 7.73
C ALA A 542 -32.90 12.53 6.32
N ALA A 543 -34.02 13.12 5.95
CA ALA A 543 -34.21 13.78 4.65
C ALA A 543 -33.24 14.96 4.44
#